data_AF-A0A832FQS1-F1
#
_entry.id   AF-A0A832FQS1-F1
#
_cell.length_a   1.000
_cell.length_b   1.000
_cell.length_c   1.000
_cell.angle_alpha   90.00
_cell.angle_beta   90.00
_cell.angle_gamma   90.00
#
_symmetry.space_group_name_H-M   'P 1'
#
loop_
_entity.id
_entity.type
_entity.pdbx_description
1 polymer ?
#
loop_
_entity_poly.entity_id
_entity_poly.type
_entity_poly.pdbx_seq_one_letter_code
_entity_poly.pdbx_strand_id
1 'polypeptide(L)'
;MDVKGKSLFLVLASSGMRIGEALRLKVEDVDLISDPPRINIRGKYTKTGNSRIAFISFEAKESLEEWLKIREEELKVAVKRSRYGKKTEDQRIWPFEANIAYFIWRNAISKSGFDKRFQYNNGLRRFTVHPHVLRKFFRTRMATVIPVDVVEALMGHEGYLTEVYRRYSIEDLAKFYKQGEHTLLVFAESENVSKLRAEIEEKNRQLQALVNGLIAENMELKTGLKSWRSVWRKQGNFLE
;
A
#
# COMPACT_ATOMS: atom_id res chain seq x y z
N MET A 1 -12.58 -9.91 -0.10
CA MET A 1 -13.31 -8.68 0.27
C MET A 1 -13.82 -8.05 -1.02
N ASP A 2 -14.95 -7.34 -1.03
CA ASP A 2 -15.44 -6.65 -2.24
C ASP A 2 -14.67 -5.34 -2.48
N VAL A 3 -14.90 -4.69 -3.63
CA VAL A 3 -14.16 -3.49 -4.08
C VAL A 3 -14.34 -2.30 -3.12
N LYS A 4 -15.56 -2.07 -2.61
CA LYS A 4 -15.84 -1.02 -1.63
C LYS A 4 -15.18 -1.26 -0.27
N GLY A 5 -15.13 -2.51 0.18
CA GLY A 5 -14.39 -2.88 1.37
C GLY A 5 -12.89 -2.66 1.18
N LYS A 6 -12.35 -3.17 0.07
CA LYS A 6 -10.92 -3.07 -0.26
C LYS A 6 -10.48 -1.59 -0.28
N SER A 7 -11.21 -0.73 -0.98
CA SER A 7 -10.91 0.72 -1.03
C SER A 7 -10.94 1.38 0.35
N LEU A 8 -11.99 1.16 1.14
CA LEU A 8 -12.11 1.74 2.48
C LEU A 8 -10.96 1.35 3.40
N PHE A 9 -10.63 0.06 3.44
CA PHE A 9 -9.63 -0.43 4.40
C PHE A 9 -8.19 -0.16 3.96
N LEU A 10 -7.89 -0.10 2.65
CA LEU A 10 -6.59 0.38 2.17
C LEU A 10 -6.40 1.87 2.46
N VAL A 11 -7.43 2.70 2.26
CA VAL A 11 -7.38 4.12 2.65
C VAL A 11 -7.16 4.27 4.15
N LEU A 12 -7.86 3.49 4.99
CA LEU A 12 -7.66 3.54 6.45
C LEU A 12 -6.26 3.07 6.88
N ALA A 13 -5.73 2.03 6.24
CA ALA A 13 -4.40 1.50 6.52
C ALA A 13 -3.28 2.48 6.16
N SER A 14 -3.43 3.20 5.04
CA SER A 14 -2.39 4.09 4.52
C SER A 14 -2.49 5.54 4.99
N SER A 15 -3.66 6.01 5.44
CA SER A 15 -3.82 7.40 5.92
C SER A 15 -3.74 7.57 7.43
N GLY A 16 -3.89 6.46 8.16
CA GLY A 16 -4.02 6.48 9.61
C GLY A 16 -5.28 7.19 10.12
N MET A 17 -6.27 7.56 9.28
CA MET A 17 -7.48 8.26 9.73
C MET A 17 -8.43 7.36 10.54
N ARG A 18 -9.39 7.97 11.25
CA ARG A 18 -10.43 7.22 11.96
C ARG A 18 -11.50 6.77 10.97
N ILE A 19 -12.09 5.58 11.17
CA ILE A 19 -13.19 5.09 10.32
C ILE A 19 -14.38 6.05 10.28
N GLY A 20 -14.70 6.72 11.39
CA GLY A 20 -15.76 7.71 11.42
C GLY A 20 -15.47 8.96 10.58
N GLU A 21 -14.19 9.31 10.37
CA GLU A 21 -13.78 10.38 9.46
C GLU A 21 -13.90 9.90 8.01
N ALA A 22 -13.38 8.70 7.71
CA ALA A 22 -13.44 8.11 6.37
C ALA A 22 -14.88 7.98 5.85
N LEU A 23 -15.82 7.49 6.68
CA LEU A 23 -17.23 7.33 6.31
C LEU A 23 -17.99 8.66 6.14
N ARG A 24 -17.36 9.80 6.43
CA ARG A 24 -17.92 11.15 6.21
C ARG A 24 -17.29 11.87 5.02
N LEU A 25 -16.18 11.34 4.48
CA LEU A 25 -15.50 11.94 3.33
C LEU A 25 -16.40 11.96 2.11
N LYS A 26 -16.38 13.09 1.41
CA LYS A 26 -17.01 13.27 0.11
C LYS A 26 -16.00 13.17 -1.02
N VAL A 27 -16.49 12.98 -2.24
CA VAL A 27 -15.62 12.95 -3.44
C VAL A 27 -14.78 14.23 -3.56
N GLU A 28 -15.38 15.39 -3.28
CA GLU A 28 -14.70 16.70 -3.24
C GLU A 28 -13.61 16.84 -2.16
N ASP A 29 -13.56 15.95 -1.17
CA ASP A 29 -12.54 15.98 -0.11
C ASP A 29 -11.23 15.31 -0.53
N VAL A 30 -11.17 14.69 -1.72
CA VAL A 30 -10.05 13.85 -2.14
C VAL A 30 -9.47 14.34 -3.46
N ASP A 31 -8.16 14.57 -3.43
CA ASP A 31 -7.35 14.87 -4.59
C ASP A 31 -6.47 13.66 -4.92
N LEU A 32 -6.87 12.93 -5.96
CA LEU A 32 -6.14 11.74 -6.46
C LEU A 32 -5.05 12.10 -7.47
N ILE A 33 -4.98 13.36 -7.90
CA ILE A 33 -4.02 13.83 -8.91
C ILE A 33 -2.68 14.17 -8.23
N SER A 34 -2.73 14.76 -7.04
CA SER A 34 -1.55 15.05 -6.24
C SER A 34 -0.70 13.80 -5.93
N ASP A 35 0.60 14.01 -5.74
CA ASP A 35 1.57 12.98 -5.39
C ASP A 35 2.36 13.35 -4.10
N PRO A 36 2.04 12.75 -2.94
CA PRO A 36 1.12 11.64 -2.76
C PRO A 36 -0.36 12.10 -2.78
N PRO A 37 -1.31 11.21 -3.11
CA PRO A 37 -2.73 11.55 -3.13
C PRO A 37 -3.20 12.06 -1.78
N ARG A 38 -4.03 13.10 -1.81
CA ARG A 38 -4.33 13.93 -0.64
C ARG A 38 -5.81 13.85 -0.27
N ILE A 39 -6.08 13.82 1.04
CA ILE A 39 -7.42 13.86 1.61
C ILE A 39 -7.52 15.05 2.57
N ASN A 40 -8.52 15.89 2.36
CA ASN A 40 -8.86 16.98 3.26
C ASN A 40 -9.90 16.53 4.29
N ILE A 41 -9.46 16.24 5.51
CA ILE A 41 -10.35 15.84 6.61
C ILE A 41 -10.86 17.12 7.28
N ARG A 42 -12.10 17.50 6.98
CA ARG A 42 -12.73 18.70 7.53
C ARG A 42 -12.94 18.59 9.05
N GLY A 43 -12.81 19.71 9.75
CA GLY A 43 -12.98 19.79 11.20
C GLY A 43 -14.29 19.20 11.71
N LYS A 44 -15.40 19.46 11.01
CA LYS A 44 -16.75 18.90 11.29
C LYS A 44 -16.82 17.36 11.29
N TYR A 45 -15.85 16.68 10.66
CA TYR A 45 -15.77 15.22 10.66
C TYR A 45 -15.03 14.68 11.88
N THR A 46 -14.17 15.49 12.48
CA THR A 46 -13.31 15.13 13.60
C THR A 46 -13.99 15.33 14.94
N LYS A 47 -13.50 14.64 15.98
CA LYS A 47 -14.01 14.82 17.35
C LYS A 47 -13.62 16.18 17.95
N THR A 48 -12.49 16.73 17.53
CA THR A 48 -11.87 17.94 18.09
C THR A 48 -12.23 19.22 17.35
N GLY A 49 -12.85 19.11 16.17
CA GLY A 49 -13.19 20.26 15.32
C GLY A 49 -12.04 20.75 14.43
N ASN A 50 -10.85 20.15 14.51
CA ASN A 50 -9.68 20.59 13.74
C ASN A 50 -9.62 19.91 12.37
N SER A 51 -9.55 20.70 11.30
CA SER A 51 -9.26 20.18 9.97
C SER A 51 -7.81 19.75 9.84
N ARG A 52 -7.55 18.74 9.02
CA ARG A 52 -6.19 18.31 8.71
C ARG A 52 -6.11 17.66 7.34
N ILE A 53 -4.90 17.58 6.83
CA ILE A 53 -4.58 16.80 5.65
C ILE A 53 -4.13 15.41 6.07
N ALA A 54 -4.57 14.42 5.30
CA ALA A 54 -4.02 13.08 5.28
C ALA A 54 -3.60 12.73 3.85
N PHE A 55 -2.73 11.74 3.73
CA PHE A 55 -2.33 11.19 2.44
C PHE A 55 -2.73 9.71 2.37
N ILE A 56 -2.76 9.15 1.18
CA ILE A 56 -2.98 7.72 0.96
C ILE A 56 -1.91 7.17 0.02
N SER A 57 -1.65 5.87 0.10
CA SER A 57 -0.68 5.22 -0.79
C SER A 57 -1.21 5.12 -2.21
N PHE A 58 -0.33 4.93 -3.19
CA PHE A 58 -0.72 4.66 -4.57
C PHE A 58 -1.65 3.44 -4.66
N GLU A 59 -1.39 2.38 -3.88
CA GLU A 59 -2.22 1.19 -3.81
C GLU A 59 -3.65 1.50 -3.33
N ALA A 60 -3.77 2.39 -2.33
CA ALA A 60 -5.06 2.85 -1.84
C ALA A 60 -5.77 3.74 -2.87
N LYS A 61 -5.03 4.59 -3.61
CA LYS A 61 -5.56 5.37 -4.74
C LYS A 61 -6.14 4.45 -5.81
N GLU A 62 -5.38 3.47 -6.30
CA GLU A 62 -5.85 2.56 -7.36
C GLU A 62 -7.13 1.83 -6.93
N SER A 63 -7.15 1.31 -5.69
CA SER A 63 -8.35 0.65 -5.18
C SER A 63 -9.54 1.59 -5.03
N LEU A 64 -9.30 2.87 -4.71
CA LEU A 64 -10.34 3.88 -4.59
C LEU A 64 -10.88 4.29 -5.96
N GLU A 65 -10.04 4.44 -6.97
CA GLU A 65 -10.45 4.71 -8.35
C GLU A 65 -11.35 3.59 -8.90
N GLU A 66 -11.00 2.32 -8.68
CA GLU A 66 -11.85 1.18 -9.05
C GLU A 66 -13.21 1.20 -8.35
N TRP A 67 -13.25 1.61 -7.08
CA TRP A 67 -14.52 1.79 -6.38
C TRP A 67 -15.35 2.92 -6.98
N LEU A 68 -14.74 4.08 -7.28
CA LEU A 68 -15.44 5.25 -7.81
C LEU A 68 -16.09 4.97 -9.17
N LYS A 69 -15.51 4.10 -10.00
CA LYS A 69 -16.09 3.68 -11.30
C LYS A 69 -17.47 3.04 -11.16
N ILE A 70 -17.69 2.25 -10.11
CA ILE A 70 -18.92 1.47 -9.90
C ILE A 70 -19.83 2.02 -8.80
N ARG A 71 -19.36 3.02 -8.05
CA ARG A 71 -19.98 3.54 -6.84
C ARG A 71 -21.44 3.98 -7.05
N GLU A 72 -21.71 4.70 -8.13
CA GLU A 72 -23.06 5.21 -8.43
C GLU A 72 -24.06 4.09 -8.71
N GLU A 73 -23.65 3.07 -9.47
CA GLU A 73 -24.51 1.92 -9.74
C GLU A 73 -24.77 1.09 -8.48
N GLU A 74 -23.75 0.87 -7.66
CA GLU A 74 -23.90 0.22 -6.36
C GLU A 74 -24.84 1.00 -5.41
N LEU A 75 -24.81 2.33 -5.44
CA LEU A 75 -25.73 3.18 -4.68
C LEU A 75 -27.18 2.97 -5.16
N LYS A 76 -27.43 3.03 -6.47
CA LYS A 76 -28.77 2.78 -7.04
C LYS A 76 -29.31 1.40 -6.67
N VAL A 77 -28.47 0.37 -6.74
CA VAL A 77 -28.84 -1.00 -6.33
C VAL A 77 -29.14 -1.06 -4.83
N ALA A 78 -28.33 -0.40 -4.00
CA ALA A 78 -28.52 -0.36 -2.56
C ALA A 78 -29.81 0.37 -2.15
N VAL A 79 -30.20 1.43 -2.87
CA VAL A 79 -31.47 2.14 -2.66
C VAL A 79 -32.65 1.24 -3.00
N LYS A 80 -32.63 0.57 -4.17
CA LYS A 80 -33.70 -0.36 -4.59
C LYS A 80 -33.90 -1.53 -3.62
N ARG A 81 -32.81 -2.03 -3.01
CA ARG A 81 -32.86 -3.15 -2.05
C ARG A 81 -33.24 -2.72 -0.63
N SER A 82 -33.17 -1.43 -0.31
CA SER A 82 -33.36 -0.96 1.04
C SER A 82 -34.84 -0.96 1.42
N ARG A 83 -35.19 -1.63 2.51
CA ARG A 83 -36.53 -1.55 3.13
C ARG A 83 -36.76 -0.23 3.87
N TYR A 84 -35.68 0.52 4.11
CA TYR A 84 -35.68 1.82 4.75
C TYR A 84 -35.31 2.88 3.71
N GLY A 85 -36.00 4.02 3.70
CA GLY A 85 -35.76 5.08 2.72
C GLY A 85 -34.29 5.53 2.72
N LYS A 86 -33.52 5.09 1.71
CA LYS A 86 -32.17 5.59 1.46
C LYS A 86 -32.26 6.72 0.46
N LYS A 87 -31.40 7.72 0.64
CA LYS A 87 -31.26 8.80 -0.33
C LYS A 87 -30.72 8.23 -1.64
N THR A 88 -31.32 8.65 -2.74
CA THR A 88 -30.86 8.36 -4.10
C THR A 88 -29.53 9.02 -4.40
N GLU A 89 -29.27 10.16 -3.76
CA GLU A 89 -28.04 10.92 -3.88
C GLU A 89 -27.32 10.95 -2.53
N ASP A 90 -26.06 10.55 -2.56
CA ASP A 90 -25.15 10.64 -1.44
C ASP A 90 -23.81 11.09 -2.00
N GLN A 91 -23.21 12.13 -1.42
CA GLN A 91 -21.93 12.67 -1.88
C GLN A 91 -20.73 11.99 -1.20
N ARG A 92 -20.98 11.11 -0.21
CA ARG A 92 -19.94 10.37 0.51
C ARG A 92 -19.26 9.37 -0.41
N ILE A 93 -17.95 9.24 -0.32
CA ILE A 93 -17.19 8.23 -1.08
C ILE A 93 -17.73 6.82 -0.79
N TRP A 94 -18.03 6.53 0.47
CA TRP A 94 -18.67 5.29 0.90
C TRP A 94 -20.07 5.60 1.43
N PRO A 95 -21.13 5.48 0.60
CA PRO A 95 -22.49 5.82 0.97
C PRO A 95 -23.16 4.70 1.78
N PHE A 96 -22.51 4.28 2.86
CA PHE A 96 -23.01 3.28 3.79
C PHE A 96 -22.62 3.60 5.22
N GLU A 97 -23.44 3.10 6.15
CA GLU A 97 -23.29 3.34 7.57
C GLU A 97 -22.17 2.48 8.18
N ALA A 98 -21.69 2.90 9.35
CA ALA A 98 -20.58 2.22 10.04
C ALA A 98 -20.84 0.74 10.26
N ASN A 99 -22.07 0.34 10.61
CA ASN A 99 -22.43 -1.06 10.79
C ASN A 99 -22.15 -1.93 9.56
N ILE A 100 -22.34 -1.39 8.34
CA ILE A 100 -22.03 -2.07 7.08
C ILE A 100 -20.51 -2.20 6.93
N ALA A 101 -19.74 -1.14 7.21
CA ALA A 101 -18.28 -1.21 7.19
C ALA A 101 -17.75 -2.29 8.16
N TYR A 102 -18.25 -2.30 9.40
CA TYR A 102 -17.89 -3.32 10.40
C TYR A 102 -18.36 -4.73 10.00
N PHE A 103 -19.46 -4.87 9.25
CA PHE A 103 -19.88 -6.15 8.71
C PHE A 103 -18.92 -6.65 7.62
N ILE A 104 -18.55 -5.80 6.65
CA ILE A 104 -17.56 -6.13 5.61
C ILE A 104 -16.23 -6.57 6.26
N TRP A 105 -15.75 -5.80 7.25
CA TRP A 105 -14.55 -6.15 8.00
C TRP A 105 -14.66 -7.51 8.68
N ARG A 106 -15.72 -7.75 9.45
CA ARG A 106 -15.92 -9.02 10.17
C ARG A 106 -15.96 -10.21 9.21
N ASN A 107 -16.62 -10.08 8.07
CA ASN A 107 -16.65 -11.13 7.06
C ASN A 107 -15.26 -11.42 6.49
N ALA A 108 -14.45 -10.39 6.26
CA ALA A 108 -13.08 -10.57 5.81
C ALA A 108 -12.22 -11.28 6.87
N ILE A 109 -12.29 -10.83 8.13
CA ILE A 109 -11.55 -11.44 9.24
C ILE A 109 -11.94 -12.90 9.45
N SER A 110 -13.24 -13.21 9.42
CA SER A 110 -13.75 -14.58 9.52
C SER A 110 -13.26 -15.47 8.39
N LYS A 111 -13.31 -14.99 7.14
CA LYS A 111 -12.76 -15.73 5.98
C LYS A 111 -11.25 -15.95 6.05
N SER A 112 -10.52 -15.09 6.75
CA SER A 112 -9.07 -15.20 6.94
C SER A 112 -8.65 -16.04 8.16
N GLY A 113 -9.60 -16.52 8.98
CA GLY A 113 -9.29 -17.30 10.19
C GLY A 113 -8.75 -16.48 11.37
N PHE A 114 -8.91 -15.15 11.36
CA PHE A 114 -8.44 -14.24 12.40
C PHE A 114 -9.56 -13.74 13.34
N ASP A 115 -10.68 -14.45 13.42
CA ASP A 115 -11.89 -14.04 14.14
C ASP A 115 -11.84 -14.28 15.67
N LYS A 116 -10.63 -14.42 16.23
CA LYS A 116 -10.42 -14.52 17.67
C LYS A 116 -11.11 -13.37 18.39
N ARG A 117 -11.83 -13.72 19.45
CA ARG A 117 -12.56 -12.77 20.31
C ARG A 117 -11.87 -12.71 21.66
N PHE A 118 -11.65 -11.51 22.16
CA PHE A 118 -11.17 -11.29 23.51
C PHE A 118 -12.36 -10.97 24.43
N GLN A 119 -12.38 -11.58 25.61
CA GLN A 119 -13.35 -11.27 26.64
C GLN A 119 -12.78 -10.13 27.50
N TYR A 120 -13.46 -8.99 27.51
CA TYR A 120 -13.14 -7.94 28.48
C TYR A 120 -13.67 -8.30 29.87
N ASN A 121 -13.11 -7.67 30.90
CA ASN A 121 -13.52 -7.85 32.31
C ASN A 121 -15.01 -7.57 32.58
N ASN A 122 -15.71 -6.90 31.66
CA ASN A 122 -17.14 -6.60 31.74
C ASN A 122 -18.04 -7.59 30.97
N GLY A 123 -17.51 -8.74 30.55
CA GLY A 123 -18.26 -9.77 29.81
C GLY A 123 -18.50 -9.44 28.33
N LEU A 124 -18.16 -8.24 27.83
CA LEU A 124 -18.26 -7.94 26.40
C LEU A 124 -17.17 -8.70 25.62
N ARG A 125 -17.62 -9.52 24.68
CA ARG A 125 -16.75 -10.15 23.68
C ARG A 125 -16.53 -9.19 22.52
N ARG A 126 -15.29 -8.69 22.35
CA ARG A 126 -14.91 -7.86 21.21
C ARG A 126 -13.98 -8.65 20.28
N PHE A 127 -14.10 -8.42 18.98
CA PHE A 127 -13.13 -8.96 18.02
C PHE A 127 -11.75 -8.34 18.31
N THR A 128 -10.73 -9.19 18.38
CA THR A 128 -9.34 -8.74 18.60
C THR A 128 -8.91 -7.81 17.45
N VAL A 129 -9.27 -8.18 16.23
CA VAL A 129 -8.97 -7.42 15.01
C VAL A 129 -10.20 -6.61 14.58
N HIS A 130 -10.10 -5.29 14.68
CA HIS A 130 -11.14 -4.32 14.29
C HIS A 130 -10.50 -3.17 13.50
N PRO A 131 -11.27 -2.36 12.75
CA PRO A 131 -10.70 -1.34 11.85
C PRO A 131 -9.71 -0.35 12.50
N HIS A 132 -9.80 -0.11 13.82
CA HIS A 132 -8.83 0.73 14.53
C HIS A 132 -7.41 0.13 14.56
N VAL A 133 -7.26 -1.19 14.36
CA VAL A 133 -5.95 -1.84 14.22
C VAL A 133 -5.20 -1.30 12.99
N LEU A 134 -5.89 -0.93 11.91
CA LEU A 134 -5.27 -0.31 10.73
C LEU A 134 -4.61 1.03 11.06
N ARG A 135 -5.23 1.81 11.95
CA ARG A 135 -4.66 3.06 12.45
C ARG A 135 -3.42 2.81 13.31
N LYS A 136 -3.39 1.72 14.09
CA LYS A 136 -2.18 1.29 14.82
C LYS A 136 -1.09 0.83 13.85
N PHE A 137 -1.46 0.07 12.81
CA PHE A 137 -0.55 -0.34 11.74
C PHE A 137 0.12 0.88 11.10
N PHE A 138 -0.65 1.87 10.64
CA PHE A 138 -0.12 3.12 10.09
C PHE A 138 0.92 3.76 11.02
N ARG A 139 0.54 3.96 12.30
CA ARG A 139 1.41 4.56 13.31
C ARG A 139 2.73 3.81 13.44
N THR A 140 2.64 2.49 13.64
CA THR A 140 3.81 1.64 13.86
C THR A 140 4.72 1.61 12.64
N ARG A 141 4.17 1.54 11.43
CA ARG A 141 4.96 1.46 10.19
C ARG A 141 5.61 2.79 9.83
N MET A 142 4.89 3.89 9.90
CA MET A 142 5.46 5.20 9.56
C MET A 142 6.48 5.67 10.59
N ALA A 143 6.29 5.37 11.88
CA ALA A 143 7.21 5.76 12.94
C ALA A 143 8.59 5.09 12.85
N THR A 144 8.77 4.05 12.01
CA THR A 144 10.11 3.49 11.75
C THR A 144 10.91 4.30 10.74
N VAL A 145 10.27 5.23 10.01
CA VAL A 145 10.90 5.97 8.89
C VAL A 145 10.87 7.48 9.11
N ILE A 146 9.77 8.00 9.66
CA ILE A 146 9.58 9.44 9.84
C ILE A 146 9.39 9.84 11.30
N PRO A 147 9.66 11.11 11.66
CA PRO A 147 9.51 11.60 13.03
C PRO A 147 8.11 11.32 13.59
N VAL A 148 8.07 10.84 14.84
CA VAL A 148 6.82 10.42 15.49
C VAL A 148 5.82 11.58 15.55
N ASP A 149 6.26 12.80 15.85
CA ASP A 149 5.40 13.99 15.87
C ASP A 149 4.68 14.21 14.53
N VAL A 150 5.37 14.03 13.40
CA VAL A 150 4.77 14.07 12.06
C VAL A 150 3.73 12.96 11.89
N VAL A 151 4.01 11.72 12.32
CA VAL A 151 3.05 10.61 12.27
C VAL A 151 1.79 10.93 13.08
N GLU A 152 1.95 11.41 14.31
CA GLU A 152 0.84 11.74 15.21
C GLU A 152 -0.01 12.89 14.62
N ALA A 153 0.62 13.87 13.97
CA ALA A 153 -0.07 14.96 13.28
C ALA A 153 -0.86 14.49 12.05
N LEU A 154 -0.28 13.62 11.20
CA LEU A 154 -1.00 13.01 10.06
C LEU A 154 -2.24 12.22 10.55
N MET A 155 -2.09 11.52 11.68
CA MET A 155 -3.19 10.82 12.33
C MET A 155 -4.24 11.77 12.92
N GLY A 156 -3.92 13.04 13.16
CA GLY A 156 -4.84 13.99 13.80
C GLY A 156 -4.96 13.76 15.29
N HIS A 157 -3.83 13.58 15.98
CA HIS A 157 -3.75 13.66 17.43
C HIS A 157 -3.52 15.11 17.84
N GLU A 158 -4.46 15.61 18.64
CA GLU A 158 -4.65 17.04 18.91
C GLU A 158 -3.40 17.76 19.40
N GLY A 159 -2.64 17.14 20.31
CA GLY A 159 -1.42 17.72 20.87
C GLY A 159 -0.29 17.98 19.87
N TYR A 160 -0.32 17.34 18.70
CA TYR A 160 0.73 17.45 17.69
C TYR A 160 0.34 18.36 16.52
N LEU A 161 -0.96 18.59 16.30
CA LEU A 161 -1.44 19.31 15.13
C LEU A 161 -0.89 20.75 15.08
N THR A 162 -1.08 21.54 16.13
CA THR A 162 -0.71 22.97 16.10
C THR A 162 0.79 23.17 15.89
N GLU A 163 1.62 22.36 16.54
CA GLU A 163 3.07 22.51 16.46
C GLU A 163 3.63 22.05 15.12
N VAL A 164 3.17 20.90 14.61
CA VAL A 164 3.66 20.35 13.33
C VAL A 164 3.22 21.22 12.16
N TYR A 165 1.98 21.69 12.15
CA TYR A 165 1.49 22.58 11.08
C TYR A 165 2.09 24.00 11.13
N ARG A 166 2.72 24.40 12.25
CA ARG A 166 3.55 25.61 12.30
C ARG A 166 4.95 25.38 11.75
N ARG A 167 5.50 24.16 11.92
CA ARG A 167 6.85 23.80 11.52
C ARG A 167 6.97 23.39 10.06
N TYR A 168 5.94 22.75 9.50
CA TYR A 168 6.02 22.11 8.19
C TYR A 168 4.90 22.58 7.26
N SER A 169 5.25 22.80 6.00
CA SER A 169 4.28 23.01 4.93
C SER A 169 3.56 21.71 4.56
N ILE A 170 2.48 21.79 3.79
CA ILE A 170 1.79 20.59 3.29
C ILE A 170 2.72 19.78 2.40
N GLU A 171 3.58 20.45 1.64
CA GLU A 171 4.57 19.87 0.75
C GLU A 171 5.65 19.12 1.54
N ASP A 172 6.03 19.62 2.72
CA ASP A 172 6.96 18.91 3.60
C ASP A 172 6.31 17.67 4.23
N LEU A 173 5.04 17.76 4.65
CA LEU A 173 4.28 16.60 5.12
C LEU A 173 4.11 15.55 4.02
N ALA A 174 3.92 15.96 2.76
CA ALA A 174 3.88 15.08 1.59
C ALA A 174 5.23 14.38 1.37
N LYS A 175 6.36 15.09 1.50
CA LYS A 175 7.70 14.50 1.41
C LYS A 175 7.93 13.46 2.52
N PHE A 176 7.58 13.78 3.76
CA PHE A 176 7.65 12.80 4.86
C PHE A 176 6.79 11.59 4.57
N TYR A 177 5.56 11.78 4.11
CA TYR A 177 4.68 10.66 3.78
C TYR A 177 5.31 9.73 2.73
N LYS A 178 5.85 10.29 1.63
CA LYS A 178 6.50 9.51 0.57
C LYS A 178 7.72 8.72 1.05
N GLN A 179 8.49 9.24 2.01
CA GLN A 179 9.60 8.49 2.60
C GLN A 179 9.10 7.18 3.24
N GLY A 180 7.97 7.21 3.94
CA GLY A 180 7.41 6.06 4.65
C GLY A 180 6.42 5.20 3.85
N GLU A 181 5.96 5.65 2.68
CA GLU A 181 4.85 5.04 1.93
C GLU A 181 5.05 3.54 1.66
N HIS A 182 6.27 3.14 1.30
CA HIS A 182 6.62 1.74 1.03
C HIS A 182 6.31 0.79 2.20
N THR A 183 6.31 1.29 3.44
CA THR A 183 6.01 0.50 4.64
C THR A 183 4.52 0.21 4.82
N LEU A 184 3.66 0.91 4.07
CA LEU A 184 2.20 0.86 4.17
C LEU A 184 1.56 -0.03 3.09
N LEU A 185 2.32 -0.48 2.10
CA LEU A 185 1.83 -1.28 0.98
C LEU A 185 1.52 -2.70 1.45
N VAL A 186 0.32 -3.20 1.12
CA VAL A 186 -0.17 -4.50 1.60
C VAL A 186 -0.05 -5.58 0.53
N PHE A 187 -0.34 -5.26 -0.73
CA PHE A 187 -0.31 -6.17 -1.87
C PHE A 187 0.86 -5.88 -2.81
N ALA A 188 1.31 -4.62 -2.90
CA ALA A 188 2.36 -4.24 -3.84
C ALA A 188 3.72 -4.95 -3.61
N GLU A 189 4.08 -5.30 -2.37
CA GLU A 189 5.27 -6.12 -2.13
C GLU A 189 5.16 -7.50 -2.80
N SER A 190 3.98 -8.13 -2.81
CA SER A 190 3.80 -9.44 -3.45
C SER A 190 3.93 -9.37 -4.98
N GLU A 191 3.42 -8.30 -5.60
CA GLU A 191 3.48 -8.11 -7.05
C GLU A 191 4.87 -7.66 -7.49
N ASN A 192 5.50 -6.72 -6.78
CA ASN A 192 6.85 -6.27 -7.08
C ASN A 192 7.88 -7.37 -6.85
N VAL A 193 7.76 -8.15 -5.76
CA VAL A 193 8.64 -9.32 -5.53
C VAL A 193 8.45 -10.36 -6.64
N SER A 194 7.22 -10.58 -7.11
CA SER A 194 6.97 -11.51 -8.22
C SER A 194 7.58 -11.03 -9.54
N LYS A 195 7.45 -9.74 -9.86
CA LYS A 195 8.07 -9.11 -11.03
C LYS A 195 9.60 -9.09 -10.96
N LEU A 196 10.16 -8.72 -9.81
CA LEU A 196 11.61 -8.73 -9.56
C LEU A 196 12.18 -10.15 -9.66
N ARG A 197 11.49 -11.17 -9.13
CA ARG A 197 11.89 -12.57 -9.27
C ARG A 197 11.94 -12.99 -10.73
N ALA A 198 10.92 -12.65 -11.51
CA ALA A 198 10.89 -12.95 -12.95
C ALA A 198 12.05 -12.27 -13.71
N GLU A 199 12.36 -11.01 -13.39
CA GLU A 199 13.47 -10.28 -14.01
C GLU A 199 14.84 -10.86 -13.62
N ILE A 200 15.01 -11.26 -12.35
CA ILE A 200 16.23 -11.93 -11.86
C ILE A 200 16.43 -13.27 -12.56
N GLU A 201 15.38 -14.08 -12.69
CA GLU A 201 15.44 -15.37 -13.39
C GLU A 201 15.84 -15.19 -14.85
N GLU A 202 15.30 -14.18 -15.53
CA GLU A 202 15.66 -13.88 -16.91
C GLU A 202 17.13 -13.43 -17.05
N LYS A 203 17.59 -12.52 -16.19
CA LYS A 203 19.00 -12.12 -16.18
C LYS A 203 19.94 -13.28 -15.85
N ASN A 204 19.56 -14.17 -14.94
CA ASN A 204 20.35 -15.36 -14.63
C ASN A 204 20.45 -16.32 -15.83
N ARG A 205 19.37 -16.50 -16.61
CA ARG A 205 19.41 -17.29 -17.85
C ARG A 205 20.38 -16.67 -18.87
N GLN A 206 20.31 -15.35 -19.05
CA GLN A 206 21.19 -14.63 -19.97
C GLN A 206 22.67 -14.74 -19.55
N LEU A 207 22.95 -14.58 -18.26
CA LEU A 207 24.29 -14.76 -17.70
C LEU A 207 24.79 -16.18 -17.91
N GLN A 208 23.96 -17.20 -17.66
CA GLN A 208 24.34 -18.60 -17.86
C GLN A 208 24.69 -18.88 -19.33
N ALA A 209 23.91 -18.35 -20.28
CA ALA A 209 24.19 -18.47 -21.70
C ALA A 209 25.53 -17.81 -22.07
N LEU A 210 25.78 -16.60 -21.57
CA LEU A 210 27.02 -15.86 -21.83
C LEU A 210 28.25 -16.59 -21.25
N VAL A 211 28.13 -17.09 -20.01
CA VAL A 211 29.18 -17.86 -19.34
C VAL A 211 29.48 -19.14 -20.11
N ASN A 212 28.45 -19.87 -20.55
CA ASN A 212 28.64 -21.08 -21.35
C ASN A 212 29.33 -20.78 -22.69
N GLY A 213 28.97 -19.65 -23.34
CA GLY A 213 29.65 -19.18 -24.55
C GLY A 213 31.13 -18.87 -24.33
N LEU A 214 31.45 -18.10 -23.28
CA LEU A 214 32.82 -17.75 -22.91
C LEU A 214 33.66 -18.97 -22.53
N ILE A 215 33.04 -19.99 -21.92
CA ILE A 215 33.70 -21.25 -21.60
C ILE A 215 34.06 -22.00 -22.88
N ALA A 216 33.14 -22.07 -23.85
CA ALA A 216 33.38 -22.73 -25.14
C ALA A 216 34.52 -22.04 -25.91
N GLU A 217 34.46 -20.71 -26.02
CA GLU A 217 35.51 -19.92 -26.70
C GLU A 217 36.88 -20.09 -26.01
N ASN A 218 36.92 -20.11 -24.67
CA ASN A 218 38.15 -20.41 -23.94
C ASN A 218 38.69 -21.83 -24.21
N MET A 219 37.81 -22.83 -24.37
CA MET A 219 38.25 -24.18 -24.72
C MET A 219 38.86 -24.23 -26.12
N GLU A 220 38.25 -23.55 -27.10
CA GLU A 220 38.78 -23.44 -28.46
C GLU A 220 40.13 -22.73 -28.48
N LEU A 221 40.25 -21.58 -27.81
CA LEU A 221 41.50 -20.84 -27.69
C LEU A 221 42.61 -21.68 -27.03
N LYS A 222 42.30 -22.39 -25.94
CA LYS A 222 43.26 -23.29 -25.27
C LYS A 222 43.70 -24.42 -26.19
N THR A 223 42.78 -24.95 -27.00
CA THR A 223 43.07 -26.02 -27.97
C THR A 223 43.95 -25.51 -29.10
N GLY A 224 43.62 -24.34 -29.67
CA GLY A 224 44.43 -23.64 -30.66
C GLY A 224 45.83 -23.32 -30.15
N LEU A 225 45.96 -22.84 -28.90
CA LEU A 225 47.25 -22.56 -28.26
C LEU A 225 48.10 -23.83 -28.08
N LYS A 226 47.49 -24.95 -27.70
CA LYS A 226 48.17 -26.25 -27.62
C LYS A 226 48.67 -26.72 -28.98
N SER A 227 47.84 -26.59 -30.03
CA SER A 227 48.21 -26.91 -31.40
C SER A 227 49.40 -26.07 -31.88
N TRP A 228 49.31 -24.74 -31.71
CA TRP A 228 50.37 -23.81 -32.08
C TRP A 228 51.69 -24.11 -31.35
N ARG A 229 51.65 -24.38 -30.03
CA ARG A 229 52.83 -24.79 -29.26
C ARG A 229 53.46 -26.09 -29.77
N SER A 230 52.65 -27.03 -30.25
CA SER A 230 53.12 -28.30 -30.83
C SER A 230 53.85 -28.08 -32.16
N VAL A 231 53.28 -27.24 -33.04
CA VAL A 231 53.91 -26.84 -34.32
C VAL A 231 55.23 -26.11 -34.07
N TRP A 232 55.25 -25.16 -33.13
CA TRP A 232 56.46 -24.41 -32.77
C TRP A 232 57.57 -25.33 -32.25
N ARG A 233 57.26 -26.33 -31.41
CA ARG A 233 58.26 -27.33 -30.97
C ARG A 233 58.81 -28.16 -32.12
N LYS A 234 57.97 -28.53 -33.10
CA LYS A 234 58.41 -29.30 -34.27
C LYS A 234 59.32 -28.48 -35.20
N GLN A 235 59.07 -27.18 -35.33
CA GLN A 235 59.92 -26.27 -36.13
C GLN A 235 61.20 -25.83 -35.40
N GLY A 236 61.15 -25.67 -34.07
CA GLY A 236 62.33 -25.35 -33.25
C GLY A 236 63.37 -26.48 -33.17
N ASN A 237 62.97 -27.72 -33.44
CA ASN A 237 63.88 -28.88 -33.54
C ASN A 237 64.62 -29.00 -34.89
N PHE A 238 64.54 -27.99 -35.77
CA PHE A 238 65.27 -27.94 -37.05
C PHE A 238 66.47 -26.98 -37.03
N LEU A 239 66.84 -26.43 -35.87
CA LEU A 239 67.97 -25.50 -35.70
C LEU A 239 69.00 -25.93 -34.64
N GLU A 240 69.12 -27.23 -34.38
CA GLU A 240 70.33 -27.86 -33.81
C GLU A 240 70.81 -28.95 -34.76
#